data_AF-A0A965QGG1-F1
#
_entry.id   AF-A0A965QGG1-F1
#
_cell.length_a   1.000
_cell.length_b   1.000
_cell.length_c   1.000
_cell.angle_alpha   90.00
_cell.angle_beta   90.00
_cell.angle_gamma   90.00
#
_symmetry.space_group_name_H-M   'P 1'
#
loop_
_entity.id
_entity.type
_entity.pdbx_description
1 polymer ?
#
loop_
_entity_poly.entity_id
_entity_poly.type
_entity_poly.pdbx_seq_one_letter_code
_entity_poly.pdbx_strand_id
1 'polypeptide(L)'
;MWKTLLPLAFAGVSSVSWAGPQAGGRLLAMTSGSVSDAAPAVLQNRFFTKQLRLETGVSAGTILNESYSSTSSFGGRVGLFLSEKVGLEYNFSKFAAADSADLMALRRQEVCVALECRSIEPSFVRLIKSHQLQLVTAPVYGKINLFDWLILYSDLTLSAGAARVETSQGQKWAVTPGIGQRFYFSRSFSLRVDATDVYLKQSVTSGETTVSNWRHNWVAQFGLSAFLNSGE
;
A
#
# COMPACT_ATOMS: atom_id res chain seq x y z
N MET A 1 16.54 60.57 6.22
CA MET A 1 16.94 60.73 4.81
C MET A 1 15.82 60.16 3.94
N TRP A 2 15.31 61.00 3.01
CA TRP A 2 14.40 60.80 1.84
C TRP A 2 13.64 59.46 1.67
N LYS A 3 12.31 59.35 1.48
CA LYS A 3 11.23 60.11 0.78
C LYS A 3 11.47 60.49 -0.69
N THR A 4 10.87 59.72 -1.61
CA THR A 4 10.36 60.09 -2.96
C THR A 4 9.70 58.83 -3.57
N LEU A 5 8.37 58.76 -3.76
CA LEU A 5 7.48 59.33 -4.82
C LEU A 5 7.30 58.40 -6.04
N LEU A 6 6.01 58.08 -6.30
CA LEU A 6 5.41 57.40 -7.45
C LEU A 6 5.71 58.11 -8.80
N PRO A 7 5.42 57.46 -9.95
CA PRO A 7 4.18 57.84 -10.64
C PRO A 7 3.35 56.69 -11.23
N LEU A 8 2.11 57.09 -11.55
CA LEU A 8 0.97 56.37 -12.10
C LEU A 8 1.07 56.05 -13.61
N ALA A 9 0.15 55.14 -13.99
CA ALA A 9 -0.60 55.02 -15.25
C ALA A 9 -0.05 54.09 -16.35
N PHE A 10 -0.86 53.11 -16.76
CA PHE A 10 -1.55 53.19 -18.05
C PHE A 10 -2.81 52.30 -18.06
N ALA A 11 -3.88 52.89 -18.59
CA ALA A 11 -5.17 52.24 -18.85
C ALA A 11 -5.09 51.36 -20.10
N GLY A 12 -5.88 50.29 -20.12
CA GLY A 12 -6.06 49.41 -21.28
C GLY A 12 -7.34 48.60 -21.14
N VAL A 13 -8.47 49.27 -21.37
CA VAL A 13 -9.79 48.65 -21.55
C VAL A 13 -9.83 48.03 -22.94
N SER A 14 -10.14 46.75 -23.04
CA SER A 14 -10.56 46.14 -24.32
C SER A 14 -11.80 45.27 -24.11
N SER A 15 -12.94 45.91 -24.41
CA SER A 15 -14.21 45.38 -24.95
C SER A 15 -14.60 43.93 -24.66
N VAL A 16 -15.63 43.81 -23.82
CA VAL A 16 -16.63 42.73 -23.87
C VAL A 16 -17.47 42.91 -25.13
N SER A 17 -17.46 41.95 -26.05
CA SER A 17 -18.44 41.87 -27.14
C SER A 17 -19.53 40.88 -26.77
N TRP A 18 -20.71 41.42 -26.50
CA TRP A 18 -21.97 40.69 -26.43
C TRP A 18 -22.54 40.59 -27.85
N ALA A 19 -22.58 39.39 -28.41
CA ALA A 19 -23.38 39.10 -29.60
C ALA A 19 -24.60 38.27 -29.17
N GLY A 20 -25.78 38.88 -29.31
CA GLY A 20 -27.08 38.25 -29.10
C GLY A 20 -27.44 37.22 -30.19
N PRO A 21 -28.64 36.61 -30.08
CA PRO A 21 -28.91 35.27 -30.54
C PRO A 21 -29.31 35.20 -32.02
N GLN A 22 -28.74 34.25 -32.76
CA GLN A 22 -29.32 33.81 -34.04
C GLN A 22 -30.02 32.46 -33.84
N ALA A 23 -31.34 32.54 -33.82
CA ALA A 23 -32.22 31.41 -34.07
C ALA A 23 -32.07 31.00 -35.55
N GLY A 24 -31.52 29.80 -35.77
CA GLY A 24 -31.43 29.17 -37.08
C GLY A 24 -31.51 27.67 -36.87
N GLY A 25 -32.72 27.12 -37.03
CA GLY A 25 -33.00 25.71 -36.81
C GLY A 25 -32.14 24.80 -37.67
N ARG A 26 -31.54 23.80 -37.02
CA ARG A 26 -31.21 22.53 -37.65
C ARG A 26 -31.26 21.43 -36.61
N LEU A 27 -32.33 20.64 -36.72
CA LEU A 27 -32.46 19.30 -36.17
C LEU A 27 -31.20 18.51 -36.54
N LEU A 28 -30.31 18.27 -35.59
CA LEU A 28 -29.14 17.41 -35.79
C LEU A 28 -29.17 16.35 -34.70
N ALA A 29 -29.57 15.17 -35.18
CA ALA A 29 -29.32 13.84 -34.66
C ALA A 29 -28.74 13.76 -33.23
N MET A 30 -29.57 13.27 -32.30
CA MET A 30 -29.09 12.38 -31.25
C MET A 30 -28.41 11.19 -31.93
N THR A 31 -27.13 11.34 -32.27
CA THR A 31 -26.27 10.20 -32.52
C THR A 31 -26.03 9.57 -31.15
N SER A 32 -26.43 8.31 -31.05
CA SER A 32 -26.02 7.39 -30.01
C SER A 32 -24.52 7.56 -29.79
N GLY A 33 -24.16 8.21 -28.68
CA GLY A 33 -22.83 8.08 -28.11
C GLY A 33 -22.70 6.63 -27.71
N SER A 34 -22.18 5.82 -28.62
CA SER A 34 -21.49 4.59 -28.25
C SER A 34 -20.52 4.99 -27.14
N VAL A 35 -20.68 4.36 -25.99
CA VAL A 35 -19.57 4.22 -25.04
C VAL A 35 -18.55 3.37 -25.78
N SER A 36 -17.80 4.01 -26.68
CA SER A 36 -16.64 3.42 -27.28
C SER A 36 -15.70 3.11 -26.13
N ASP A 37 -15.20 1.88 -26.13
CA ASP A 37 -14.06 1.42 -25.38
C ASP A 37 -12.94 2.46 -25.46
N ALA A 38 -12.99 3.44 -24.57
CA ALA A 38 -11.91 4.37 -24.34
C ALA A 38 -10.86 3.55 -23.59
N ALA A 39 -10.12 2.75 -24.34
CA ALA A 39 -8.80 2.31 -23.95
C ALA A 39 -8.09 3.57 -23.44
N PRO A 40 -7.77 3.65 -22.14
CA PRO A 40 -7.34 4.90 -21.55
C PRO A 40 -6.13 5.39 -22.31
N ALA A 41 -6.21 6.65 -22.80
CA ALA A 41 -5.15 7.33 -23.54
C ALA A 41 -3.82 7.02 -22.90
N VAL A 42 -3.03 6.19 -23.59
CA VAL A 42 -1.77 5.68 -23.10
C VAL A 42 -0.90 6.91 -22.83
N LEU A 43 -0.60 7.17 -21.56
CA LEU A 43 0.43 8.13 -21.15
C LEU A 43 1.76 7.60 -21.71
N GLN A 44 2.05 7.95 -22.96
CA GLN A 44 3.14 7.39 -23.76
C GLN A 44 4.53 7.81 -23.30
N ASN A 45 4.65 8.64 -22.26
CA ASN A 45 5.94 9.11 -21.77
C ASN A 45 6.03 8.97 -20.26
N ARG A 46 6.11 7.72 -19.78
CA ARG A 46 6.49 7.43 -18.39
C ARG A 46 7.99 7.64 -18.25
N PHE A 47 8.39 8.35 -17.20
CA PHE A 47 9.80 8.56 -16.87
C PHE A 47 10.53 7.25 -16.53
N PHE A 48 9.78 6.19 -16.20
CA PHE A 48 10.31 4.91 -15.79
C PHE A 48 9.57 3.76 -16.47
N THR A 49 10.29 2.99 -17.28
CA THR A 49 9.83 1.71 -17.82
C THR A 49 10.18 0.59 -16.84
N LYS A 50 9.21 -0.26 -16.52
CA LYS A 50 9.37 -1.43 -15.64
C LYS A 50 9.46 -2.73 -16.40
N GLN A 51 9.14 -2.74 -17.69
CA GLN A 51 9.05 -3.97 -18.46
C GLN A 51 10.36 -4.78 -18.41
N LEU A 52 10.24 -6.04 -18.03
CA LEU A 52 11.31 -7.03 -17.90
C LEU A 52 12.43 -6.64 -16.92
N ARG A 53 12.10 -5.89 -15.87
CA ARG A 53 13.08 -5.48 -14.85
C ARG A 53 12.99 -6.32 -13.58
N LEU A 54 14.16 -6.66 -13.05
CA LEU A 54 14.30 -7.28 -11.74
C LEU A 54 14.46 -6.21 -10.67
N GLU A 55 13.63 -6.29 -9.64
CA GLU A 55 13.64 -5.46 -8.45
C GLU A 55 14.09 -6.31 -7.26
N THR A 56 14.95 -5.76 -6.41
CA THR A 56 15.28 -6.35 -5.12
C THR A 56 15.17 -5.29 -4.04
N GLY A 57 14.77 -5.66 -2.84
CA GLY A 57 14.55 -4.69 -1.79
C GLY A 57 14.49 -5.31 -0.40
N VAL A 58 14.46 -4.42 0.59
CA VAL A 58 14.25 -4.76 1.99
C VAL A 58 13.03 -4.01 2.51
N SER A 59 12.31 -4.61 3.44
CA SER A 59 11.16 -4.00 4.09
C SER A 59 11.20 -4.18 5.60
N ALA A 60 10.65 -3.20 6.30
CA ALA A 60 10.41 -3.23 7.74
C ALA A 60 8.99 -2.74 8.01
N GLY A 61 8.33 -3.27 9.04
CA GLY A 61 6.91 -3.01 9.25
C GLY A 61 6.40 -3.47 10.60
N THR A 62 5.08 -3.39 10.78
CA THR A 62 4.39 -3.82 11.99
C THR A 62 3.02 -4.38 11.64
N ILE A 63 2.49 -5.24 12.51
CA ILE A 63 1.09 -5.66 12.45
C ILE A 63 0.24 -4.62 13.20
N LEU A 64 -0.86 -4.18 12.59
CA LEU A 64 -1.68 -3.07 13.08
C LEU A 64 -2.83 -3.51 13.99
N ASN A 65 -3.28 -4.76 13.88
CA ASN A 65 -4.52 -5.23 14.51
C ASN A 65 -4.27 -6.30 15.58
N GLU A 66 -3.20 -6.15 16.37
CA GLU A 66 -2.91 -7.01 17.51
C GLU A 66 -3.21 -6.29 18.83
N SER A 67 -3.99 -6.92 19.71
CA SER A 67 -4.34 -6.36 21.02
C SER A 67 -3.38 -6.79 22.13
N TYR A 68 -2.71 -7.93 21.97
CA TYR A 68 -1.91 -8.55 23.05
C TYR A 68 -0.41 -8.63 22.74
N SER A 69 -0.03 -8.42 21.49
CA SER A 69 1.37 -8.37 21.05
C SER A 69 1.64 -7.13 20.23
N SER A 70 2.86 -6.64 20.33
CA SER A 70 3.42 -5.66 19.40
C SER A 70 4.41 -6.39 18.51
N THR A 71 4.00 -6.70 17.28
CA THR A 71 4.82 -7.45 16.33
C THR A 71 5.43 -6.55 15.27
N SER A 72 6.75 -6.44 15.28
CA SER A 72 7.50 -5.84 14.19
C SER A 72 7.86 -6.89 13.14
N SER A 73 8.00 -6.47 11.89
CA SER A 73 8.37 -7.33 10.77
C SER A 73 9.60 -6.77 10.07
N PHE A 74 10.51 -7.63 9.64
CA PHE A 74 11.65 -7.28 8.80
C PHE A 74 11.82 -8.32 7.71
N GLY A 75 12.08 -7.89 6.48
CA GLY A 75 12.03 -8.77 5.33
C GLY A 75 12.81 -8.30 4.11
N GLY A 76 12.86 -9.18 3.12
CA GLY A 76 13.40 -8.93 1.79
C GLY A 76 12.33 -9.19 0.73
N ARG A 77 12.51 -8.55 -0.42
CA ARG A 77 11.63 -8.64 -1.58
C ARG A 77 12.45 -8.86 -2.84
N VAL A 78 11.94 -9.70 -3.72
CA VAL A 78 12.43 -9.84 -5.09
C VAL A 78 11.24 -9.79 -6.03
N GLY A 79 11.29 -8.90 -7.03
CA GLY A 79 10.22 -8.70 -8.00
C GLY A 79 10.71 -8.86 -9.43
N LEU A 80 9.88 -9.44 -10.28
CA LEU A 80 10.07 -9.47 -11.72
C LEU A 80 8.85 -8.83 -12.39
N PHE A 81 9.05 -7.70 -13.07
CA PHE A 81 8.00 -7.00 -13.79
C PHE A 81 7.91 -7.54 -15.22
N LEU A 82 6.83 -8.25 -15.54
CA LEU A 82 6.62 -8.81 -16.88
C LEU A 82 6.14 -7.73 -17.85
N SER A 83 5.40 -6.75 -17.35
CA SER A 83 4.86 -5.62 -18.09
C SER A 83 4.97 -4.34 -17.26
N GLU A 84 4.65 -3.19 -17.86
CA GLU A 84 4.60 -1.89 -17.17
C GLU A 84 3.56 -1.85 -16.03
N LYS A 85 2.52 -2.67 -16.16
CA LYS A 85 1.42 -2.72 -15.19
C LYS A 85 1.52 -3.91 -14.26
N VAL A 86 2.09 -5.05 -14.68
CA VAL A 86 2.01 -6.32 -13.95
C VAL A 86 3.40 -6.87 -13.65
N GLY A 87 3.58 -7.33 -12.42
CA GLY A 87 4.78 -8.03 -11.96
C GLY A 87 4.46 -9.17 -11.01
N LEU A 88 5.46 -10.02 -10.80
CA LEU A 88 5.44 -11.09 -9.82
C LEU A 88 6.44 -10.72 -8.72
N GLU A 89 6.01 -10.73 -7.47
CA GLU A 89 6.84 -10.41 -6.32
C GLU A 89 6.89 -11.60 -5.35
N TYR A 90 8.09 -11.90 -4.86
CA TYR A 90 8.35 -12.81 -3.77
C TYR A 90 8.82 -12.02 -2.55
N ASN A 91 8.13 -12.17 -1.43
CA ASN A 91 8.43 -11.49 -0.16
C ASN A 91 8.79 -12.53 0.92
N PHE A 92 9.89 -12.30 1.59
CA PHE A 92 10.27 -13.04 2.78
C PHE A 92 10.29 -12.10 3.98
N SER A 93 9.54 -12.41 5.04
CA SER A 93 9.48 -11.58 6.25
C SER A 93 9.65 -12.43 7.50
N LYS A 94 10.44 -11.93 8.44
CA LYS A 94 10.53 -12.43 9.81
C LYS A 94 9.77 -11.48 10.73
N PHE A 95 9.08 -12.04 11.70
CA PHE A 95 8.28 -11.31 12.68
C PHE A 95 8.90 -11.47 14.06
N ALA A 96 9.06 -10.35 14.76
CA ALA A 96 9.51 -10.29 16.14
C ALA A 96 8.37 -9.73 16.99
N ALA A 97 7.78 -10.57 17.82
CA ALA A 97 6.64 -10.24 18.66
C ALA A 97 7.08 -9.96 20.10
N ALA A 98 6.79 -8.76 20.59
CA ALA A 98 6.94 -8.38 21.99
C ALA A 98 5.57 -8.38 22.70
N ASP A 99 5.58 -8.54 24.01
CA ASP A 99 4.37 -8.46 24.82
C ASP A 99 3.89 -7.00 24.89
N SER A 100 2.59 -6.79 24.70
CA SER A 100 1.98 -5.46 24.81
C SER A 100 1.78 -5.04 26.26
N ALA A 101 1.61 -3.73 26.49
CA ALA A 101 1.25 -3.20 27.80
C ALA A 101 -0.07 -3.80 28.34
N ASP A 102 -1.03 -4.06 27.43
CA ASP A 102 -2.32 -4.64 27.77
C ASP A 102 -2.19 -6.09 28.26
N LEU A 103 -1.34 -6.88 27.60
CA LEU A 103 -1.01 -8.24 28.08
C LEU A 103 -0.34 -8.19 29.45
N MET A 104 0.59 -7.24 29.66
CA MET A 104 1.24 -7.07 30.96
C MET A 104 0.25 -6.63 32.04
N ALA A 105 -0.74 -5.80 31.70
CA ALA A 105 -1.80 -5.39 32.62
C ALA A 105 -2.71 -6.57 32.99
N LEU A 106 -3.09 -7.40 32.02
CA LEU A 106 -3.88 -8.62 32.25
C LEU A 106 -3.13 -9.63 33.11
N ARG A 107 -1.83 -9.84 32.87
CA ARG A 107 -1.02 -10.74 33.69
C ARG A 107 -0.92 -10.30 35.15
N ARG A 108 -0.99 -8.99 35.41
CA ARG A 108 -1.03 -8.42 36.77
C ARG A 108 -2.39 -8.56 37.44
N GLN A 109 -3.46 -8.79 36.67
CA GLN A 109 -4.77 -9.11 37.21
C GLN A 109 -4.81 -10.60 37.54
N GLU A 110 -4.59 -10.90 38.81
CA GLU A 110 -4.80 -12.24 39.36
C GLU A 110 -6.28 -12.40 39.72
N VAL A 111 -6.89 -13.49 39.24
CA VAL A 111 -8.22 -13.90 39.69
C VAL A 111 -8.04 -15.03 40.68
N CYS A 112 -8.45 -14.80 41.92
CA CYS A 112 -8.41 -15.78 42.98
C CYS A 112 -9.80 -16.41 43.15
N VAL A 113 -9.90 -17.72 42.93
CA VAL A 113 -11.11 -18.50 43.21
C VAL A 113 -10.73 -19.62 44.17
N ALA A 114 -11.39 -19.67 45.33
CA ALA A 114 -11.23 -20.74 46.31
C ALA A 114 -9.76 -21.09 46.65
N LEU A 115 -8.98 -20.08 47.04
CA LEU A 115 -7.57 -20.18 47.48
C LEU A 115 -6.51 -20.39 46.37
N GLU A 116 -6.90 -20.62 45.11
CA GLU A 116 -5.98 -20.59 43.98
C GLU A 116 -6.07 -19.26 43.24
N CYS A 117 -4.97 -18.50 43.20
CA CYS A 117 -4.82 -17.34 42.34
C CYS A 117 -4.20 -17.79 41.02
N ARG A 118 -4.90 -17.54 39.91
CA ARG A 118 -4.38 -17.82 38.56
C ARG A 118 -4.25 -16.51 37.79
N SER A 119 -3.11 -16.35 37.13
CA SER A 119 -2.90 -15.25 36.18
C SER A 119 -3.71 -15.52 34.92
N ILE A 120 -4.37 -14.49 34.39
CA ILE A 120 -5.08 -14.58 33.12
C ILE A 120 -4.05 -14.53 31.99
N GLU A 121 -3.70 -15.68 31.43
CA GLU A 121 -2.87 -15.79 30.24
C GLU A 121 -3.72 -16.08 29.00
N PRO A 122 -4.04 -15.08 28.16
CA PRO A 122 -4.76 -15.34 26.93
C PRO A 122 -3.88 -16.18 25.99
N SER A 123 -4.46 -17.23 25.41
CA SER A 123 -3.82 -18.00 24.35
C SER A 123 -4.00 -17.27 23.03
N PHE A 124 -2.91 -16.80 22.43
CA PHE A 124 -2.92 -16.17 21.11
C PHE A 124 -1.78 -16.67 20.24
N VAL A 125 -2.00 -16.58 18.93
CA VAL A 125 -1.07 -17.09 17.92
C VAL A 125 -0.20 -15.97 17.42
N ARG A 126 1.13 -16.16 17.48
CA ARG A 126 2.12 -15.21 16.99
C ARG A 126 2.62 -15.65 15.61
N LEU A 127 2.83 -14.68 14.72
CA LEU A 127 3.51 -14.91 13.45
C LEU A 127 5.02 -14.93 13.71
N ILE A 128 5.74 -15.82 13.04
CA ILE A 128 7.19 -15.99 13.21
C ILE A 128 7.89 -15.68 11.88
N LYS A 129 7.44 -16.31 10.79
CA LYS A 129 7.99 -16.08 9.44
C LYS A 129 6.89 -16.15 8.40
N SER A 130 7.07 -15.47 7.27
CA SER A 130 6.22 -15.64 6.10
C SER A 130 7.03 -15.66 4.81
N HIS A 131 6.66 -16.56 3.91
CA HIS A 131 7.09 -16.57 2.52
C HIS A 131 5.85 -16.29 1.67
N GLN A 132 5.86 -15.21 0.91
CA GLN A 132 4.70 -14.74 0.16
C GLN A 132 5.05 -14.66 -1.32
N LEU A 133 4.17 -15.16 -2.17
CA LEU A 133 4.26 -15.02 -3.62
C LEU A 133 3.01 -14.26 -4.09
N GLN A 134 3.22 -13.11 -4.72
CA GLN A 134 2.16 -12.17 -5.05
C GLN A 134 2.26 -11.71 -6.49
N LEU A 135 1.10 -11.58 -7.13
CA LEU A 135 0.96 -10.82 -8.36
C LEU A 135 0.70 -9.36 -7.98
N VAL A 136 1.42 -8.45 -8.61
CA VAL A 136 1.34 -7.01 -8.34
C VAL A 136 0.92 -6.29 -9.60
N THR A 137 -0.04 -5.39 -9.48
CA THR A 137 -0.51 -4.53 -10.56
C THR A 137 -0.46 -3.06 -10.15
N ALA A 138 -0.14 -2.17 -11.08
CA ALA A 138 -0.09 -0.72 -10.86
C ALA A 138 -1.10 0.00 -11.76
N PRO A 139 -2.39 0.08 -11.36
CA PRO A 139 -3.43 0.67 -12.20
C PRO A 139 -3.31 2.18 -12.31
N VAL A 140 -2.83 2.87 -11.27
CA VAL A 140 -2.77 4.33 -11.21
C VAL A 140 -1.32 4.80 -11.12
N TYR A 141 -0.96 5.69 -12.05
CA TYR A 141 0.34 6.36 -12.12
C TYR A 141 0.14 7.85 -11.83
N GLY A 142 0.89 8.38 -10.88
CA GLY A 142 0.79 9.75 -10.42
C GLY A 142 2.12 10.49 -10.46
N LYS A 143 2.04 11.82 -10.59
CA LYS A 143 3.15 12.74 -10.43
C LYS A 143 2.77 13.72 -9.33
N ILE A 144 3.59 13.76 -8.27
CA ILE A 144 3.39 14.64 -7.12
C ILE A 144 4.47 15.72 -7.19
N ASN A 145 4.05 16.98 -7.20
CA ASN A 145 4.96 18.12 -7.09
C ASN A 145 4.95 18.61 -5.64
N LEU A 146 6.08 18.46 -4.95
CA LEU A 146 6.29 18.96 -3.60
C LEU A 146 7.12 20.24 -3.69
N PHE A 147 6.53 21.35 -3.27
CA PHE A 147 7.23 22.64 -3.11
C PHE A 147 7.87 23.20 -4.40
N ASP A 148 7.32 22.91 -5.58
CA ASP A 148 7.78 23.39 -6.91
C ASP A 148 9.20 22.98 -7.34
N TRP A 149 10.06 22.51 -6.43
CA TRP A 149 11.42 22.06 -6.72
C TRP A 149 11.57 20.53 -6.71
N LEU A 150 10.64 19.78 -6.10
CA LEU A 150 10.72 18.33 -6.00
C LEU A 150 9.55 17.64 -6.71
N ILE A 151 9.85 17.03 -7.85
CA ILE A 151 8.90 16.21 -8.60
C ILE A 151 9.14 14.74 -8.25
N LEU A 152 8.16 14.12 -7.58
CA LEU A 152 8.15 12.69 -7.29
C LEU A 152 7.19 11.95 -8.22
N TYR A 153 7.66 10.86 -8.80
CA TYR A 153 6.81 9.92 -9.51
C TYR A 153 6.32 8.86 -8.54
N SER A 154 5.03 8.54 -8.59
CA SER A 154 4.41 7.67 -7.61
C SER A 154 3.41 6.70 -8.25
N ASP A 155 3.41 5.44 -7.83
CA ASP A 155 2.48 4.43 -8.31
C ASP A 155 1.65 3.85 -7.18
N LEU A 156 0.34 3.77 -7.40
CA LEU A 156 -0.51 2.95 -6.56
C LEU A 156 -0.42 1.51 -7.03
N THR A 157 0.00 0.62 -6.14
CA THR A 157 0.14 -0.81 -6.39
C THR A 157 -0.97 -1.58 -5.69
N LEU A 158 -1.61 -2.51 -6.37
CA LEU A 158 -2.46 -3.53 -5.79
C LEU A 158 -1.71 -4.85 -5.88
N SER A 159 -1.77 -5.65 -4.83
CA SER A 159 -1.18 -6.98 -4.81
C SER A 159 -2.17 -8.03 -4.32
N ALA A 160 -2.04 -9.24 -4.83
CA ALA A 160 -2.79 -10.39 -4.37
C ALA A 160 -1.96 -11.64 -4.54
N GLY A 161 -2.02 -12.55 -3.58
CA GLY A 161 -1.19 -13.74 -3.61
C GLY A 161 -1.48 -14.73 -2.51
N ALA A 162 -0.57 -15.69 -2.38
CA ALA A 162 -0.60 -16.69 -1.34
C ALA A 162 0.70 -16.63 -0.52
N ALA A 163 0.58 -16.96 0.76
CA ALA A 163 1.69 -17.01 1.68
C ALA A 163 1.70 -18.29 2.48
N ARG A 164 2.90 -18.80 2.74
CA ARG A 164 3.15 -19.80 3.78
C ARG A 164 3.65 -19.06 5.01
N VAL A 165 2.87 -19.13 6.09
CA VAL A 165 3.12 -18.42 7.35
C VAL A 165 3.45 -19.44 8.43
N GLU A 166 4.59 -19.27 9.07
CA GLU A 166 4.99 -20.00 10.26
C GLU A 166 4.44 -19.26 11.48
N THR A 167 3.64 -19.96 12.28
CA THR A 167 3.03 -19.43 13.50
C THR A 167 3.48 -20.25 14.72
N SER A 168 3.22 -19.76 15.93
CA SER A 168 3.47 -20.52 17.17
C SER A 168 2.73 -21.87 17.24
N GLN A 169 1.69 -22.07 16.42
CA GLN A 169 0.93 -23.32 16.31
C GLN A 169 1.33 -24.17 15.08
N GLY A 170 2.41 -23.82 14.40
CA GLY A 170 2.86 -24.49 13.18
C GLY A 170 2.59 -23.68 11.91
N GLN A 171 2.77 -24.35 10.77
CA GLN A 171 2.75 -23.71 9.45
C GLN A 171 1.37 -23.73 8.83
N LYS A 172 0.95 -22.60 8.26
CA LYS A 172 -0.37 -22.41 7.65
C LYS A 172 -0.26 -21.69 6.32
N TRP A 173 -1.23 -21.93 5.45
CA TRP A 173 -1.40 -21.15 4.22
C TRP A 173 -2.30 -19.95 4.49
N ALA A 174 -2.00 -18.84 3.83
CA ALA A 174 -2.73 -17.59 3.92
C ALA A 174 -2.90 -16.97 2.53
N VAL A 175 -3.95 -16.20 2.36
CA VAL A 175 -4.15 -15.34 1.18
C VAL A 175 -3.73 -13.93 1.56
N THR A 176 -3.03 -13.24 0.66
CA THR A 176 -2.42 -11.94 0.96
C THR A 176 -2.83 -10.87 -0.05
N PRO A 177 -4.03 -10.29 0.05
CA PRO A 177 -4.36 -9.07 -0.68
C PRO A 177 -3.66 -7.87 -0.04
N GLY A 178 -3.22 -6.92 -0.86
CA GLY A 178 -2.54 -5.74 -0.39
C GLY A 178 -2.72 -4.55 -1.32
N ILE A 179 -2.51 -3.38 -0.75
CA ILE A 179 -2.41 -2.10 -1.44
C ILE A 179 -1.11 -1.44 -1.02
N GLY A 180 -0.47 -0.72 -1.93
CA GLY A 180 0.75 -0.02 -1.64
C GLY A 180 0.90 1.22 -2.48
N GLN A 181 1.78 2.10 -2.02
CA GLN A 181 2.19 3.29 -2.71
C GLN A 181 3.70 3.26 -2.87
N ARG A 182 4.17 3.29 -4.11
CA ARG A 182 5.59 3.36 -4.46
C ARG A 182 5.94 4.77 -4.91
N PHE A 183 7.12 5.24 -4.51
CA PHE A 183 7.69 6.53 -4.86
C PHE A 183 9.07 6.31 -5.47
N TYR A 184 9.32 6.89 -6.64
CA TYR A 184 10.60 6.77 -7.34
C TYR A 184 11.40 8.05 -7.12
N PHE A 185 12.57 7.91 -6.50
CA PHE A 185 13.53 9.01 -6.34
C PHE A 185 14.54 9.04 -7.47
N SER A 186 14.84 7.88 -8.04
CA SER A 186 15.78 7.71 -9.15
C SER A 186 15.30 6.59 -10.07
N ARG A 187 15.95 6.42 -11.23
CA ARG A 187 15.74 5.28 -12.11
C ARG A 187 16.11 3.96 -11.43
N SER A 188 17.03 3.98 -10.46
CA SER A 188 17.48 2.75 -9.80
C SER A 188 16.85 2.52 -8.44
N PHE A 189 16.22 3.51 -7.82
CA PHE A 189 15.76 3.43 -6.43
C PHE A 189 14.31 3.86 -6.26
N SER A 190 13.58 3.10 -5.45
CA SER A 190 12.22 3.44 -5.04
C SER A 190 11.99 3.15 -3.57
N LEU A 191 11.13 3.95 -2.95
CA LEU A 191 10.58 3.71 -1.63
C LEU A 191 9.14 3.27 -1.76
N ARG A 192 8.69 2.41 -0.86
CA ARG A 192 7.36 1.84 -0.91
C ARG A 192 6.75 1.80 0.48
N VAL A 193 5.45 2.03 0.52
CA VAL A 193 4.60 1.84 1.69
C VAL A 193 3.54 0.83 1.30
N ASP A 194 3.42 -0.26 2.02
CA ASP A 194 2.49 -1.35 1.76
C ASP A 194 1.58 -1.58 2.96
N ALA A 195 0.30 -1.85 2.70
CA ALA A 195 -0.66 -2.37 3.63
C ALA A 195 -1.19 -3.70 3.07
N THR A 196 -0.80 -4.81 3.69
CA THR A 196 -1.16 -6.17 3.26
C THR A 196 -1.98 -6.84 4.35
N ASP A 197 -3.12 -7.42 4.01
CA ASP A 197 -3.85 -8.30 4.92
C ASP A 197 -3.31 -9.73 4.75
N VAL A 198 -2.97 -10.38 5.85
CA VAL A 198 -2.60 -11.80 5.87
C VAL A 198 -3.79 -12.60 6.40
N TYR A 199 -4.60 -13.08 5.46
CA TYR A 199 -5.84 -13.79 5.75
C TYR A 199 -5.57 -15.29 5.94
N LEU A 200 -5.67 -15.77 7.18
CA LEU A 200 -5.32 -17.13 7.56
C LEU A 200 -6.43 -17.83 8.36
N LYS A 201 -6.54 -19.15 8.20
CA LYS A 201 -7.46 -19.98 8.99
C LYS A 201 -6.76 -20.44 10.27
N GLN A 202 -7.29 -20.03 11.42
CA GLN A 202 -6.78 -20.40 12.73
C GLN A 202 -7.71 -21.43 13.37
N SER A 203 -7.13 -22.41 14.07
CA SER A 203 -7.87 -23.34 14.91
C SER A 203 -7.47 -23.03 16.34
N VAL A 204 -8.45 -22.69 17.18
CA VAL A 204 -8.23 -22.46 18.60
C VAL A 204 -8.94 -23.58 19.34
N THR A 205 -8.17 -24.34 20.11
CA THR A 205 -8.70 -25.39 20.99
C THR A 205 -8.89 -24.77 22.37
N SER A 206 -10.13 -24.75 22.84
CA SER A 206 -10.49 -24.30 24.19
C SER A 206 -11.18 -25.45 24.90
N GLY A 207 -10.44 -26.15 25.77
CA GLY A 207 -10.90 -27.41 26.37
C GLY A 207 -11.01 -28.51 25.32
N GLU A 208 -12.16 -29.18 25.23
CA GLU A 208 -12.40 -30.28 24.26
C GLU A 208 -12.90 -29.80 22.88
N THR A 209 -13.22 -28.51 22.71
CA THR A 209 -13.78 -28.00 21.45
C THR A 209 -12.71 -27.27 20.64
N THR A 210 -12.55 -27.68 19.38
CA THR A 210 -11.70 -26.99 18.40
C THR A 210 -12.57 -26.14 17.49
N VAL A 211 -12.46 -24.82 17.62
CA VAL A 211 -13.18 -23.87 16.75
C VAL A 211 -12.21 -23.34 15.70
N SER A 212 -12.61 -23.40 14.44
CA SER A 212 -11.84 -22.87 13.33
C SER A 212 -12.43 -21.56 12.84
N ASN A 213 -11.65 -20.48 12.92
CA ASN A 213 -12.05 -19.14 12.50
C ASN A 213 -11.02 -18.53 11.57
N TRP A 214 -11.51 -17.67 10.68
CA TRP A 214 -10.67 -16.85 9.84
C TRP A 214 -10.14 -15.66 10.63
N ARG A 215 -8.86 -15.36 10.45
CA ARG A 215 -8.17 -14.24 11.11
C ARG A 215 -7.53 -13.36 10.04
N HIS A 216 -7.82 -12.07 10.15
CA HIS A 216 -7.16 -11.01 9.40
C HIS A 216 -5.95 -10.52 10.20
N ASN A 217 -4.84 -10.24 9.53
CA ASN A 217 -3.68 -9.59 10.15
C ASN A 217 -3.18 -8.51 9.18
N TRP A 218 -3.47 -7.25 9.51
CA TRP A 218 -3.08 -6.12 8.70
C TRP A 218 -1.62 -5.78 8.98
N VAL A 219 -0.77 -5.92 7.98
CA VAL A 219 0.66 -5.63 8.06
C VAL A 219 0.94 -4.36 7.29
N ALA A 220 1.42 -3.33 7.98
CA ALA A 220 1.94 -2.12 7.36
C ALA A 220 3.46 -2.21 7.24
N GLN A 221 4.00 -2.00 6.04
CA GLN A 221 5.42 -2.11 5.76
C GLN A 221 5.94 -0.88 5.00
N PHE A 222 7.16 -0.51 5.31
CA PHE A 222 7.99 0.44 4.58
C PHE A 222 9.12 -0.32 3.93
N GLY A 223 9.37 -0.08 2.65
CA GLY A 223 10.38 -0.77 1.87
C GLY A 223 11.25 0.17 1.07
N LEU A 224 12.51 -0.23 0.89
CA LEU A 224 13.44 0.37 -0.06
C LEU A 224 13.81 -0.69 -1.08
N SER A 225 13.67 -0.35 -2.36
CA SER A 225 13.95 -1.25 -3.47
C SER A 225 14.93 -0.63 -4.46
N ALA A 226 15.76 -1.48 -5.04
CA ALA A 226 16.68 -1.18 -6.13
C ALA A 226 16.34 -2.00 -7.39
N PHE A 227 16.42 -1.38 -8.55
CA PHE A 227 16.27 -2.04 -9.86
C PHE A 227 17.65 -2.40 -10.41
N LEU A 228 17.87 -3.68 -10.72
CA LEU A 228 19.20 -4.18 -11.11
C LEU A 228 19.53 -3.97 -12.58
N ASN A 229 18.53 -3.83 -13.45
CA ASN A 229 18.74 -3.66 -14.87
C ASN A 229 18.30 -2.25 -15.29
N SER A 230 19.27 -1.32 -15.41
CA SER A 230 19.05 -0.04 -16.06
C SER A 230 18.99 -0.30 -17.55
N GLY A 231 17.80 -0.60 -18.07
CA GLY A 231 17.59 -0.56 -19.52
C GLY A 231 17.88 0.87 -19.99
N GLU A 232 19.03 1.04 -20.64
CA GLU A 232 19.33 2.16 -21.54
C GLU A 232 18.54 2.00 -22.84
#